data_AF-A0A7I8F2H9-F1
#
_entry.id   AF-A0A7I8F2H9-F1
#
_cell.length_a   1.000
_cell.length_b   1.000
_cell.length_c   1.000
_cell.angle_alpha   90.00
_cell.angle_beta   90.00
_cell.angle_gamma   90.00
#
_symmetry.space_group_name_H-M   'P 1'
#
loop_
_entity.id
_entity.type
_entity.pdbx_description
1 polymer ?
#
loop_
_entity_poly.entity_id
_entity_poly.type
_entity_poly.pdbx_seq_one_letter_code
_entity_poly.pdbx_strand_id
1 'polypeptide(L)'
;MARRYDPQSSPKENMQLFLRSIPLKLMVLLPIILVVAIPTYIYAAHAGGTVVPSVTNLFYNLSNGPAASAPTPVPDYPTVLPRVGSIAYSVAAGDSCDGILAQQMNMSSASEVFSDANPPTVKALNQTLGLDCHQLQPGMPVKLSPQYPLMAFGGLITKVSGTTSRVALPTPLIPVPNAQDQGPDCSNGCQLTVRIASNVTVGVDVSTSLQVKLGSWIWTQAMMPLKEVSGFPDYPYVDQNAPINGMTLRACDFQVDNTHDDNSASCSDIQPNTIASDGGSWLVGVVGSSGLSHWHYKINAPVGTQVLAWLAMDSNGNLSYHAGDPLYRYDAKSQLYVKL
;
A
#
# COMPACT_ATOMS: atom_id res chain seq x y z
N MET A 1 11.75 -99.48 37.66
CA MET A 1 11.76 -98.13 37.06
C MET A 1 12.99 -97.39 37.56
N ALA A 2 13.95 -97.09 36.68
CA ALA A 2 15.10 -96.24 36.99
C ALA A 2 15.35 -95.31 35.80
N ARG A 3 15.28 -94.00 36.07
CA ARG A 3 15.39 -92.90 35.11
C ARG A 3 16.77 -92.90 34.44
N ARG A 4 16.81 -92.76 33.10
CA ARG A 4 18.00 -92.35 32.36
C ARG A 4 18.19 -90.84 32.55
N TYR A 5 19.37 -90.44 32.99
CA TYR A 5 19.80 -89.05 33.08
C TYR A 5 20.44 -88.64 31.74
N ASP A 6 19.94 -87.56 31.14
CA ASP A 6 20.62 -86.81 30.07
C ASP A 6 21.82 -86.04 30.66
N PRO A 7 22.99 -86.02 30.00
CA PRO A 7 24.07 -85.14 30.40
C PRO A 7 23.76 -83.69 29.99
N GLN A 8 23.65 -82.81 30.98
CA GLN A 8 23.57 -81.36 30.78
C GLN A 8 24.89 -80.81 30.20
N SER A 9 24.81 -80.11 29.08
CA SER A 9 25.93 -79.36 28.49
C SER A 9 26.33 -78.19 29.40
N SER A 10 27.63 -77.96 29.54
CA SER A 10 28.15 -76.91 30.43
C SER A 10 28.16 -75.54 29.73
N PRO A 11 27.92 -74.42 30.45
CA PRO A 11 27.93 -73.08 29.86
C PRO A 11 29.29 -72.66 29.26
N LYS A 12 30.38 -73.37 29.59
CA LYS A 12 31.71 -73.15 28.99
C LYS A 12 31.81 -73.64 27.55
N GLU A 13 31.08 -74.69 27.16
CA GLU A 13 31.12 -75.21 25.78
C GLU A 13 30.40 -74.29 24.80
N ASN A 14 29.28 -73.69 25.20
CA ASN A 14 28.55 -72.74 24.35
C ASN A 14 29.33 -71.44 24.10
N MET A 15 30.16 -70.99 25.04
CA MET A 15 30.95 -69.77 24.88
C MET A 15 32.15 -69.96 23.93
N GLN A 16 32.76 -71.14 23.91
CA GLN A 16 33.82 -71.47 22.96
C GLN A 16 33.32 -71.62 21.52
N LEU A 17 32.08 -72.10 21.33
CA LEU A 17 31.41 -72.15 20.03
C LEU A 17 31.08 -70.75 19.49
N PHE A 18 30.64 -69.83 20.36
CA PHE A 18 30.33 -68.44 19.99
C PHE A 18 31.58 -67.62 19.63
N LEU A 19 32.71 -67.84 20.32
CA LEU A 19 33.96 -67.14 20.02
C LEU A 19 34.65 -67.65 18.73
N ARG A 20 34.40 -68.92 18.34
CA ARG A 20 34.92 -69.49 17.08
C ARG A 20 34.06 -69.17 15.85
N SER A 21 32.82 -68.72 16.02
CA SER A 21 31.92 -68.39 14.91
C SER A 21 32.04 -66.95 14.42
N ILE A 22 32.73 -66.07 15.17
CA ILE A 22 32.96 -64.69 14.76
C ILE A 22 34.17 -64.67 13.81
N PRO A 23 33.99 -64.34 12.52
CA PRO A 23 35.10 -64.28 11.58
C PRO A 23 36.10 -63.22 12.08
N LEU A 24 37.38 -63.59 12.16
CA LEU A 24 38.47 -62.77 12.70
C LEU A 24 38.50 -61.34 12.11
N LYS A 25 38.07 -61.20 10.84
CA LYS A 25 37.93 -59.91 10.15
C LYS A 25 36.98 -58.94 10.87
N LEU A 26 35.93 -59.44 11.52
CA LEU A 26 34.92 -58.63 12.21
C LEU A 26 35.43 -58.14 13.58
N MET A 27 36.25 -58.93 14.27
CA MET A 27 36.91 -58.51 15.52
C MET A 27 37.93 -57.39 15.30
N VAL A 28 38.54 -57.32 14.12
CA VAL A 28 39.49 -56.24 13.76
C VAL A 28 38.76 -55.01 13.20
N LEU A 29 37.66 -55.19 12.45
CA LEU A 29 36.90 -54.08 11.88
C LEU A 29 36.15 -53.24 12.92
N LEU A 30 35.62 -53.88 13.95
CA LEU A 30 34.80 -53.22 14.96
C LEU A 30 35.54 -52.11 15.76
N PRO A 31 36.79 -52.33 16.24
CA PRO A 31 37.56 -51.26 16.88
C PRO A 31 37.98 -50.17 15.87
N ILE A 32 38.22 -50.50 14.60
CA ILE A 32 38.54 -49.49 13.57
C ILE A 32 37.33 -48.58 13.30
N ILE A 33 36.12 -49.13 13.23
CA ILE A 33 34.89 -48.34 13.07
C ILE A 33 34.67 -47.45 14.30
N LEU A 34 34.83 -47.99 15.51
CA LEU A 34 34.62 -47.24 16.76
C LEU A 34 35.65 -46.13 17.00
N VAL A 35 36.93 -46.37 16.67
CA VAL A 35 38.02 -45.44 16.96
C VAL A 35 38.30 -44.48 15.80
N VAL A 36 38.01 -44.85 14.56
CA VAL A 36 38.33 -44.01 13.39
C VAL A 36 37.07 -43.43 12.77
N ALA A 37 36.09 -44.26 12.39
CA ALA A 37 34.93 -43.79 11.63
C ALA A 37 33.98 -42.91 12.45
N ILE A 38 33.70 -43.27 13.70
CA ILE A 38 32.81 -42.48 14.56
C ILE A 38 33.45 -41.12 14.92
N PRO A 39 34.71 -41.03 15.36
CA PRO A 39 35.32 -39.73 15.68
C PRO A 39 35.51 -38.85 14.44
N THR A 40 35.87 -39.43 13.28
CA THR A 40 35.97 -38.65 12.03
C THR A 40 34.60 -38.15 11.55
N TYR A 41 33.53 -38.94 11.66
CA TYR A 41 32.18 -38.47 11.35
C TYR A 41 31.72 -37.36 12.29
N ILE A 42 31.93 -37.51 13.61
CA ILE A 42 31.56 -36.48 14.60
C ILE A 42 32.37 -35.20 14.36
N TYR A 43 33.67 -35.31 14.09
CA TYR A 43 34.54 -34.17 13.82
C TYR A 43 34.19 -33.50 12.49
N ALA A 44 33.94 -34.27 11.42
CA ALA A 44 33.50 -33.74 10.13
C ALA A 44 32.12 -33.08 10.21
N ALA A 45 31.20 -33.62 11.01
CA ALA A 45 29.88 -33.02 11.22
C ALA A 45 29.96 -31.73 12.05
N HIS A 46 30.81 -31.65 13.08
CA HIS A 46 30.99 -30.43 13.89
C HIS A 46 31.80 -29.36 13.15
N ALA A 47 32.85 -29.74 12.42
CA ALA A 47 33.64 -28.84 11.59
C ALA A 47 32.82 -28.36 10.37
N GLY A 48 32.08 -29.25 9.71
CA GLY A 48 31.16 -28.89 8.63
C GLY A 48 30.01 -28.00 9.10
N GLY A 49 29.46 -28.29 10.29
CA GLY A 49 28.39 -27.49 10.90
C GLY A 49 28.80 -26.09 11.35
N THR A 50 30.09 -25.79 11.50
CA THR A 50 30.60 -24.46 11.89
C THR A 50 31.22 -23.68 10.72
N VAL A 51 31.83 -24.37 9.75
CA VAL A 51 32.47 -23.74 8.59
C VAL A 51 31.44 -23.38 7.52
N VAL A 52 30.44 -24.23 7.27
CA VAL A 52 29.43 -23.97 6.22
C VAL A 52 28.60 -22.71 6.53
N PRO A 53 28.03 -22.49 7.73
CA PRO A 53 27.26 -21.27 8.00
C PRO A 53 28.07 -19.97 7.87
N SER A 54 29.38 -20.06 8.12
CA SER A 54 30.28 -18.91 8.10
C SER A 54 30.56 -18.42 6.67
N VAL A 55 30.71 -19.36 5.73
CA VAL A 55 30.88 -19.06 4.31
C VAL A 55 29.55 -18.61 3.69
N THR A 56 28.43 -19.24 4.06
CA THR A 56 27.09 -18.85 3.60
C THR A 56 26.68 -17.46 4.10
N ASN A 57 27.02 -17.09 5.35
CA ASN A 57 26.80 -15.74 5.87
C ASN A 57 27.68 -14.69 5.19
N LEU A 58 28.90 -15.06 4.78
CA LEU A 58 29.77 -14.15 4.03
C LEU A 58 29.19 -13.86 2.63
N PHE A 59 28.70 -14.89 1.95
CA PHE A 59 27.99 -14.72 0.68
C PHE A 59 26.65 -14.01 0.86
N TYR A 60 25.90 -14.25 1.94
CA TYR A 60 24.66 -13.53 2.25
C TYR A 60 24.91 -12.03 2.52
N ASN A 61 25.97 -11.69 3.26
CA ASN A 61 26.36 -10.29 3.48
C ASN A 61 26.89 -9.62 2.20
N LEU A 62 27.50 -10.39 1.29
CA LEU A 62 27.95 -9.91 -0.03
C LEU A 62 26.81 -9.88 -1.07
N SER A 63 25.76 -10.67 -0.88
CA SER A 63 24.61 -10.83 -1.79
C SER A 63 23.32 -10.22 -1.25
N ASN A 64 23.35 -9.54 -0.10
CA ASN A 64 22.26 -8.67 0.31
C ASN A 64 22.03 -7.73 -0.87
N GLY A 65 20.95 -7.99 -1.61
CA GLY A 65 20.52 -7.13 -2.70
C GLY A 65 20.53 -5.70 -2.17
N PRO A 66 20.96 -4.72 -2.98
CA PRO A 66 21.15 -3.36 -2.51
C PRO A 66 19.92 -2.97 -1.69
N ALA A 67 20.16 -2.49 -0.46
CA ALA A 67 19.08 -1.99 0.39
C ALA A 67 18.20 -1.12 -0.49
N ALA A 68 16.92 -1.51 -0.64
CA ALA A 68 15.98 -0.83 -1.52
C ALA A 68 16.06 0.66 -1.19
N SER A 69 16.41 1.45 -2.19
CA SER A 69 16.79 2.84 -2.02
C SER A 69 15.55 3.67 -1.73
N ALA A 70 15.18 3.76 -0.45
CA ALA A 70 14.37 4.88 0.01
C ALA A 70 15.03 6.17 -0.51
N PRO A 71 14.25 7.15 -0.99
CA PRO A 71 14.80 8.43 -1.42
C PRO A 71 15.73 8.95 -0.33
N THR A 72 17.00 9.11 -0.68
CA THR A 72 18.02 9.62 0.23
C THR A 72 18.54 10.94 -0.34
N PRO A 73 18.31 12.08 0.33
CA PRO A 73 17.58 12.23 1.59
C PRO A 73 16.05 12.05 1.43
N VAL A 74 15.37 11.68 2.52
CA VAL A 74 13.91 11.58 2.57
C VAL A 74 13.32 12.99 2.39
N PRO A 75 12.23 13.17 1.61
CA PRO A 75 11.58 14.47 1.47
C PRO A 75 11.12 15.03 2.81
N ASP A 76 11.27 16.33 3.01
CA ASP A 76 10.71 17.02 4.18
C ASP A 76 9.19 16.94 4.19
N TYR A 77 8.59 16.74 5.37
CA TYR A 77 7.15 16.79 5.52
C TYR A 77 6.59 18.17 5.13
N PRO A 78 5.39 18.23 4.54
CA PRO A 78 4.79 19.49 4.18
C PRO A 78 4.41 20.24 5.47
N THR A 79 4.61 21.56 5.46
CA THR A 79 4.25 22.43 6.60
C THR A 79 2.74 22.61 6.75
N VAL A 80 1.98 22.27 5.71
CA VAL A 80 0.52 22.29 5.67
C VAL A 80 0.01 20.98 5.06
N LEU A 81 -1.19 20.57 5.41
CA LEU A 81 -1.83 19.38 4.83
C LEU A 81 -2.65 19.76 3.60
N PRO A 82 -2.93 18.83 2.67
CA PRO A 82 -4.00 19.00 1.69
C PRO A 82 -5.31 19.38 2.39
N ARG A 83 -6.22 20.11 1.73
CA ARG A 83 -7.49 20.51 2.35
C ARG A 83 -8.63 20.43 1.34
N VAL A 84 -9.74 19.83 1.75
CA VAL A 84 -10.99 19.92 0.98
C VAL A 84 -11.59 21.31 1.19
N GLY A 85 -12.09 21.91 0.10
CA GLY A 85 -12.72 23.22 0.14
C GLY A 85 -13.47 23.48 -1.15
N SER A 86 -14.14 24.62 -1.22
CA SER A 86 -15.00 24.97 -2.36
C SER A 86 -14.43 26.13 -3.16
N ILE A 87 -14.78 26.22 -4.44
CA ILE A 87 -14.61 27.41 -5.27
C ILE A 87 -15.87 28.28 -5.17
N ALA A 88 -15.69 29.60 -5.29
CA ALA A 88 -16.81 30.53 -5.39
C ALA A 88 -17.32 30.59 -6.83
N TYR A 89 -18.63 30.49 -7.00
CA TYR A 89 -19.33 30.72 -8.25
C TYR A 89 -20.50 31.68 -8.04
N SER A 90 -20.87 32.45 -9.07
CA SER A 90 -22.06 33.29 -9.04
C SER A 90 -22.99 32.80 -10.14
N VAL A 91 -24.22 32.43 -9.76
CA VAL A 91 -25.23 31.89 -10.68
C VAL A 91 -25.44 32.85 -11.84
N ALA A 92 -25.35 32.34 -13.06
CA ALA A 92 -25.67 33.07 -14.28
C ALA A 92 -27.15 32.88 -14.67
N ALA A 93 -27.65 33.74 -15.55
CA ALA A 93 -29.02 33.62 -16.06
C ALA A 93 -29.17 32.35 -16.91
N GLY A 94 -30.13 31.49 -16.54
CA GLY A 94 -30.39 30.23 -17.21
C GLY A 94 -29.64 29.03 -16.64
N ASP A 95 -28.84 29.22 -15.58
CA ASP A 95 -28.15 28.12 -14.91
C ASP A 95 -29.11 27.18 -14.19
N SER A 96 -28.77 25.88 -14.24
CA SER A 96 -29.31 24.83 -13.39
C SER A 96 -28.18 24.22 -12.55
N CYS A 97 -28.49 23.59 -11.41
CA CYS A 97 -27.44 23.02 -10.55
C CYS A 97 -26.58 21.97 -11.28
N ASP A 98 -27.22 21.03 -11.97
CA ASP A 98 -26.53 20.03 -12.79
C ASP A 98 -25.69 20.67 -13.90
N GLY A 99 -26.20 21.72 -14.56
CA GLY A 99 -25.46 22.48 -15.57
C GLY A 99 -24.23 23.20 -15.00
N ILE A 100 -24.36 23.83 -13.83
CA ILE A 100 -23.24 24.45 -13.11
C ILE A 100 -22.20 23.39 -12.78
N LEU A 101 -22.60 22.23 -12.25
CA LEU A 101 -21.67 21.15 -11.93
C LEU A 101 -20.98 20.62 -13.19
N ALA A 102 -21.73 20.37 -14.26
CA ALA A 102 -21.18 19.88 -15.51
C ALA A 102 -20.14 20.83 -16.11
N GLN A 103 -20.42 22.14 -16.12
CA GLN A 103 -19.57 23.13 -16.78
C GLN A 103 -18.45 23.67 -15.88
N GLN A 104 -18.72 23.89 -14.59
CA GLN A 104 -17.77 24.52 -13.68
C GLN A 104 -16.96 23.50 -12.87
N MET A 105 -17.54 22.31 -12.62
CA MET A 105 -16.90 21.24 -11.86
C MET A 105 -16.49 20.04 -12.71
N ASN A 106 -16.65 20.11 -14.04
CA ASN A 106 -16.35 19.03 -14.99
C ASN A 106 -17.08 17.71 -14.64
N MET A 107 -18.35 17.83 -14.27
CA MET A 107 -19.20 16.72 -13.88
C MET A 107 -20.22 16.42 -14.98
N SER A 108 -19.78 15.95 -16.14
CA SER A 108 -20.69 15.73 -17.27
C SER A 108 -21.81 14.74 -16.95
N SER A 109 -21.57 13.82 -16.00
CA SER A 109 -22.58 12.88 -15.48
C SER A 109 -23.52 13.47 -14.41
N ALA A 110 -23.40 14.77 -14.06
CA ALA A 110 -24.16 15.38 -12.97
C ALA A 110 -25.68 15.21 -13.09
N SER A 111 -26.23 15.29 -14.30
CA SER A 111 -27.68 15.14 -14.53
C SER A 111 -28.18 13.72 -14.28
N GLU A 112 -27.32 12.70 -14.37
CA GLU A 112 -27.68 11.31 -14.06
C GLU A 112 -27.73 11.09 -12.55
N VAL A 113 -26.78 11.68 -11.82
CA VAL A 113 -26.64 11.57 -10.36
C VAL A 113 -27.67 12.45 -9.64
N PHE A 114 -27.84 13.71 -10.07
CA PHE A 114 -28.68 14.72 -9.43
C PHE A 114 -29.94 14.98 -10.26
N SER A 115 -30.83 13.99 -10.28
CA SER A 115 -32.11 14.08 -10.99
C SER A 115 -33.29 14.00 -10.04
N ASP A 116 -34.44 14.54 -10.47
CA ASP A 116 -35.71 14.44 -9.73
C ASP A 116 -36.19 12.98 -9.57
N ALA A 117 -35.65 12.05 -10.37
CA ALA A 117 -35.86 10.62 -10.21
C ALA A 117 -35.17 10.05 -8.96
N ASN A 118 -34.15 10.74 -8.43
CA ASN A 118 -33.42 10.42 -7.21
C ASN A 118 -33.50 11.56 -6.18
N PRO A 119 -34.68 11.84 -5.57
CA PRO A 119 -34.84 12.95 -4.63
C PRO A 119 -33.83 13.03 -3.46
N PRO A 120 -33.32 11.90 -2.90
CA PRO A 120 -32.29 11.94 -1.86
C PRO A 120 -30.99 12.61 -2.31
N THR A 121 -30.55 12.42 -3.55
CA THR A 121 -29.29 12.99 -4.06
C THR A 121 -29.43 14.48 -4.32
N VAL A 122 -30.58 14.93 -4.86
CA VAL A 122 -30.90 16.36 -5.02
C VAL A 122 -30.95 17.06 -3.66
N LYS A 123 -31.58 16.43 -2.65
CA LYS A 123 -31.59 16.97 -1.29
C LYS A 123 -30.19 17.07 -0.68
N ALA A 124 -29.35 16.05 -0.88
CA ALA A 124 -27.97 16.06 -0.43
C ALA A 124 -27.14 17.14 -1.15
N LEU A 125 -27.40 17.36 -2.45
CA LEU A 125 -26.77 18.43 -3.23
C LEU A 125 -27.19 19.80 -2.71
N ASN A 126 -28.50 20.04 -2.51
CA ASN A 126 -29.02 21.28 -1.92
C ASN A 126 -28.33 21.61 -0.58
N GLN A 127 -28.16 20.61 0.28
CA GLN A 127 -27.44 20.77 1.54
C GLN A 127 -25.95 21.06 1.36
N THR A 128 -25.32 20.44 0.36
CA THR A 128 -23.88 20.63 0.06
C THR A 128 -23.60 22.01 -0.51
N LEU A 129 -24.46 22.49 -1.40
CA LEU A 129 -24.37 23.85 -1.96
C LEU A 129 -24.87 24.93 -0.99
N GLY A 130 -25.73 24.54 -0.04
CA GLY A 130 -26.40 25.46 0.89
C GLY A 130 -27.55 26.24 0.25
N LEU A 131 -28.16 25.71 -0.82
CA LEU A 131 -29.11 26.39 -1.69
C LEU A 131 -30.20 25.41 -2.16
N ASP A 132 -31.33 25.91 -2.61
CA ASP A 132 -32.33 25.10 -3.31
C ASP A 132 -32.10 25.17 -4.83
N CYS A 133 -31.75 24.03 -5.44
CA CYS A 133 -31.50 23.92 -6.87
C CYS A 133 -32.70 24.28 -7.75
N HIS A 134 -33.92 24.29 -7.22
CA HIS A 134 -35.11 24.72 -7.96
C HIS A 134 -35.37 26.23 -7.89
N GLN A 135 -34.61 26.98 -7.07
CA GLN A 135 -34.81 28.41 -6.82
C GLN A 135 -33.57 29.25 -7.13
N LEU A 136 -32.73 28.79 -8.06
CA LEU A 136 -31.52 29.51 -8.45
C LEU A 136 -31.89 30.87 -9.06
N GLN A 137 -31.23 31.93 -8.59
CA GLN A 137 -31.37 33.29 -9.09
C GLN A 137 -30.03 33.83 -9.58
N PRO A 138 -30.00 34.59 -10.70
CA PRO A 138 -28.78 35.20 -11.19
C PRO A 138 -28.12 36.09 -10.13
N GLY A 139 -26.79 35.99 -9.99
CA GLY A 139 -26.01 36.72 -8.99
C GLY A 139 -25.90 36.03 -7.63
N MET A 140 -26.67 34.97 -7.38
CA MET A 140 -26.60 34.23 -6.12
C MET A 140 -25.21 33.57 -5.97
N PRO A 141 -24.52 33.74 -4.82
CA PRO A 141 -23.24 33.09 -4.61
C PRO A 141 -23.44 31.60 -4.26
N VAL A 142 -22.66 30.74 -4.90
CA VAL A 142 -22.63 29.29 -4.70
C VAL A 142 -21.22 28.85 -4.34
N LYS A 143 -21.12 27.91 -3.40
CA LYS A 143 -19.86 27.24 -3.07
C LYS A 143 -19.84 25.88 -3.76
N LEU A 144 -19.07 25.77 -4.83
CA LEU A 144 -18.93 24.53 -5.58
C LEU A 144 -17.77 23.72 -5.02
N SER A 145 -18.04 22.49 -4.64
CA SER A 145 -17.06 21.65 -3.95
C SER A 145 -16.60 20.54 -4.88
N PRO A 146 -15.30 20.21 -4.90
CA PRO A 146 -14.78 19.19 -5.79
C PRO A 146 -15.40 17.84 -5.46
N GLN A 147 -15.65 17.09 -6.51
CA GLN A 147 -16.22 15.75 -6.46
C GLN A 147 -15.09 14.74 -6.70
N TYR A 148 -15.22 13.55 -6.11
CA TYR A 148 -14.21 12.48 -6.11
C TYR A 148 -12.78 12.95 -5.78
N PRO A 149 -12.55 13.75 -4.73
CA PRO A 149 -11.25 14.32 -4.50
C PRO A 149 -10.25 13.21 -4.24
N LEU A 150 -9.38 13.03 -5.22
CA LEU A 150 -8.13 12.35 -5.03
C LEU A 150 -7.28 13.24 -4.12
N MET A 151 -6.53 12.62 -3.22
CA MET A 151 -5.51 13.28 -2.44
C MET A 151 -4.14 12.79 -2.88
N ALA A 152 -3.26 13.72 -3.22
CA ALA A 152 -1.85 13.43 -3.48
C ALA A 152 -1.00 13.75 -2.25
N PHE A 153 -0.21 12.78 -1.80
CA PHE A 153 0.74 12.96 -0.71
C PHE A 153 1.90 11.98 -0.78
N GLY A 154 3.00 12.35 -0.14
CA GLY A 154 4.10 11.47 0.22
C GLY A 154 4.16 11.28 1.74
N GLY A 155 4.65 10.12 2.18
CA GLY A 155 4.77 9.85 3.61
C GLY A 155 5.53 8.58 3.95
N LEU A 156 5.76 8.42 5.25
CA LEU A 156 6.54 7.30 5.80
C LEU A 156 5.59 6.21 6.32
N ILE A 157 5.83 4.96 5.93
CA ILE A 157 5.07 3.82 6.45
C ILE A 157 5.47 3.54 7.90
N THR A 158 4.52 3.65 8.83
CA THR A 158 4.72 3.38 10.26
C THR A 158 4.13 2.05 10.70
N LYS A 159 3.16 1.51 9.96
CA LYS A 159 2.53 0.21 10.23
C LYS A 159 2.00 -0.39 8.93
N VAL A 160 1.98 -1.72 8.83
CA VAL A 160 1.31 -2.46 7.77
C VAL A 160 0.38 -3.48 8.41
N SER A 161 -0.89 -3.49 8.00
CA SER A 161 -1.92 -4.41 8.48
C SER A 161 -2.53 -5.10 7.25
N GLY A 162 -2.24 -6.38 7.03
CA GLY A 162 -2.64 -7.07 5.80
C GLY A 162 -2.13 -8.51 5.75
N THR A 163 -2.85 -9.37 5.03
CA THR A 163 -2.82 -10.82 5.21
C THR A 163 -1.59 -11.50 4.62
N THR A 164 -0.86 -12.17 5.53
CA THR A 164 0.25 -13.11 5.34
C THR A 164 1.63 -12.50 5.14
N SER A 165 2.45 -12.59 6.20
CA SER A 165 3.90 -12.64 6.07
C SER A 165 4.26 -13.86 5.21
N ARG A 166 5.08 -13.69 4.18
CA ARG A 166 5.64 -14.83 3.43
C ARG A 166 6.51 -15.66 4.36
N VAL A 167 5.94 -16.70 4.96
CA VAL A 167 6.70 -17.71 5.71
C VAL A 167 7.21 -18.69 4.67
N ALA A 168 8.38 -18.42 4.11
CA ALA A 168 9.06 -19.43 3.32
C ALA A 168 9.42 -20.62 4.23
N LEU A 169 9.05 -21.84 3.81
CA LEU A 169 9.41 -23.04 4.55
C LEU A 169 10.94 -23.16 4.58
N PRO A 170 11.57 -23.28 5.77
CA PRO A 170 13.01 -23.47 5.85
C PRO A 170 13.37 -24.80 5.19
N THR A 171 14.01 -24.72 4.02
CA THR A 171 14.71 -25.88 3.45
C THR A 171 16.14 -25.87 3.98
N PRO A 172 16.68 -27.01 4.44
CA PRO A 172 17.95 -27.07 5.17
C PRO A 172 19.20 -26.67 4.36
N LEU A 173 19.06 -26.32 3.08
CA LEU A 173 20.17 -26.02 2.17
C LEU A 173 20.08 -24.65 1.48
N ILE A 174 18.98 -23.90 1.68
CA ILE A 174 18.79 -22.57 1.08
C ILE A 174 18.52 -21.60 2.22
N PRO A 175 19.41 -20.62 2.51
CA PRO A 175 19.10 -19.58 3.46
C PRO A 175 17.87 -18.83 2.96
N VAL A 176 16.77 -18.99 3.68
CA VAL A 176 15.54 -18.24 3.45
C VAL A 176 15.85 -16.79 3.86
N PRO A 177 15.63 -15.79 2.98
CA PRO A 177 15.76 -14.39 3.38
C PRO A 177 14.91 -14.16 4.62
N ASN A 178 15.44 -13.46 5.62
CA ASN A 178 14.69 -13.20 6.85
C ASN A 178 13.30 -12.68 6.48
N ALA A 179 12.24 -13.23 7.09
CA ALA A 179 10.86 -12.85 6.78
C ALA A 179 10.60 -11.33 6.99
N GLN A 180 11.46 -10.65 7.75
CA GLN A 180 11.47 -9.19 7.90
C GLN A 180 11.93 -8.43 6.65
N ASP A 181 12.81 -9.02 5.82
CA ASP A 181 13.34 -8.37 4.62
C ASP A 181 12.39 -8.42 3.43
N GLN A 182 11.39 -9.33 3.43
CA GLN A 182 10.49 -9.54 2.30
C GLN A 182 9.18 -8.74 2.37
N GLY A 183 8.84 -8.13 3.52
CA GLY A 183 7.56 -7.46 3.71
C GLY A 183 6.35 -8.41 3.65
N PRO A 184 5.15 -7.97 4.08
CA PRO A 184 3.93 -8.72 3.84
C PRO A 184 3.56 -8.74 2.35
N ASP A 185 2.84 -9.78 1.92
CA ASP A 185 2.29 -9.81 0.58
C ASP A 185 1.03 -8.94 0.50
N CYS A 186 1.11 -7.84 -0.26
CA CYS A 186 0.02 -6.89 -0.42
C CYS A 186 -0.74 -7.06 -1.74
N SER A 187 -0.54 -8.16 -2.47
CA SER A 187 -1.23 -8.40 -3.74
C SER A 187 -2.75 -8.48 -3.61
N ASN A 188 -3.24 -8.95 -2.47
CA ASN A 188 -4.68 -9.10 -2.17
C ASN A 188 -5.22 -7.95 -1.30
N GLY A 189 -4.45 -6.89 -1.13
CA GLY A 189 -4.81 -5.76 -0.29
C GLY A 189 -4.09 -5.74 1.06
N CYS A 190 -3.58 -4.57 1.41
CA CYS A 190 -3.02 -4.21 2.70
C CYS A 190 -3.58 -2.85 3.11
N GLN A 191 -3.68 -2.65 4.42
CA GLN A 191 -3.90 -1.35 5.02
C GLN A 191 -2.60 -0.84 5.62
N LEU A 192 -2.04 0.21 5.02
CA LEU A 192 -0.85 0.90 5.50
C LEU A 192 -1.27 2.01 6.47
N THR A 193 -0.49 2.22 7.53
CA THR A 193 -0.54 3.48 8.29
C THR A 193 0.65 4.32 7.88
N VAL A 194 0.35 5.50 7.34
CA VAL A 194 1.33 6.38 6.71
C VAL A 194 1.36 7.71 7.45
N ARG A 195 2.54 8.10 7.94
CA ARG A 195 2.75 9.43 8.54
C ARG A 195 3.05 10.43 7.44
N ILE A 196 2.17 11.43 7.29
CA ILE A 196 2.24 12.46 6.24
C ILE A 196 2.64 13.84 6.78
N ALA A 197 2.64 14.01 8.10
CA ALA A 197 3.22 15.16 8.81
C ALA A 197 3.60 14.76 10.24
N SER A 198 4.27 15.63 11.01
CA SER A 198 4.84 15.30 12.34
C SER A 198 3.88 14.58 13.29
N ASN A 199 2.59 14.89 13.25
CA ASN A 199 1.56 14.30 14.12
C ASN A 199 0.30 13.85 13.34
N VAL A 200 0.44 13.58 12.04
CA VAL A 200 -0.70 13.25 11.17
C VAL A 200 -0.43 11.94 10.48
N THR A 201 -1.30 10.98 10.72
CA THR A 201 -1.26 9.65 10.12
C THR A 201 -2.54 9.39 9.36
N VAL A 202 -2.44 8.74 8.21
CA VAL A 202 -3.59 8.29 7.41
C VAL A 202 -3.51 6.77 7.23
N GLY A 203 -4.66 6.12 7.12
CA GLY A 203 -4.79 4.77 6.61
C GLY A 203 -4.76 4.79 5.08
N VAL A 204 -4.05 3.87 4.45
CA VAL A 204 -4.03 3.72 3.00
C VAL A 204 -4.31 2.26 2.66
N ASP A 205 -5.47 2.01 2.07
CA ASP A 205 -5.83 0.71 1.51
C ASP A 205 -5.21 0.60 0.12
N VAL A 206 -4.30 -0.36 -0.06
CA VAL A 206 -3.54 -0.56 -1.30
C VAL A 206 -3.48 -2.04 -1.64
N SER A 207 -3.63 -2.35 -2.92
CA SER A 207 -3.27 -3.67 -3.46
C SER A 207 -2.06 -3.47 -4.36
N THR A 208 -0.93 -4.09 -4.01
CA THR A 208 0.35 -3.85 -4.69
C THR A 208 1.18 -5.12 -4.80
N SER A 209 1.88 -5.25 -5.92
CA SER A 209 2.89 -6.31 -6.13
C SER A 209 4.27 -5.95 -5.56
N LEU A 210 4.48 -4.69 -5.20
CA LEU A 210 5.74 -4.19 -4.67
C LEU A 210 5.93 -4.63 -3.22
N GLN A 211 7.20 -4.79 -2.83
CA GLN A 211 7.54 -5.09 -1.44
C GLN A 211 7.35 -3.84 -0.58
N VAL A 212 6.42 -3.92 0.37
CA VAL A 212 6.14 -2.83 1.31
C VAL A 212 6.86 -3.10 2.62
N LYS A 213 7.72 -2.17 3.07
CA LYS A 213 8.47 -2.31 4.33
C LYS A 213 8.14 -1.18 5.30
N LEU A 214 8.29 -1.45 6.59
CA LEU A 214 8.22 -0.41 7.61
C LEU A 214 9.39 0.56 7.41
N GLY A 215 9.12 1.85 7.46
CA GLY A 215 10.11 2.89 7.20
C GLY A 215 10.34 3.20 5.71
N SER A 216 9.70 2.50 4.78
CA SER A 216 9.68 2.91 3.38
C SER A 216 8.92 4.22 3.20
N TRP A 217 9.36 5.01 2.22
CA TRP A 217 8.66 6.22 1.81
C TRP A 217 7.75 5.91 0.63
N ILE A 218 6.51 6.37 0.68
CA ILE A 218 5.55 6.23 -0.41
C ILE A 218 5.18 7.57 -1.02
N TRP A 219 4.74 7.52 -2.26
CA TRP A 219 3.95 8.56 -2.92
C TRP A 219 2.69 7.91 -3.45
N THR A 220 1.56 8.58 -3.24
CA THR A 220 0.30 8.02 -3.69
C THR A 220 -0.70 9.11 -4.01
N GLN A 221 -1.51 8.84 -5.04
CA GLN A 221 -2.81 9.46 -5.21
C GLN A 221 -3.85 8.48 -4.69
N ALA A 222 -4.75 8.96 -3.84
CA ALA A 222 -5.71 8.10 -3.18
C ALA A 222 -7.07 8.77 -3.08
N MET A 223 -8.14 8.01 -3.30
CA MET A 223 -9.50 8.50 -3.15
C MET A 223 -9.81 8.74 -1.68
N MET A 224 -10.34 9.93 -1.40
CA MET A 224 -10.89 10.28 -0.10
C MET A 224 -12.25 9.58 0.15
N PRO A 225 -12.58 9.27 1.41
CA PRO A 225 -13.85 8.64 1.76
C PRO A 225 -15.01 9.56 1.41
N LEU A 226 -15.96 9.01 0.64
CA LEU A 226 -17.15 9.71 0.20
C LEU A 226 -18.15 9.89 1.34
N LYS A 227 -18.99 10.91 1.22
CA LYS A 227 -20.09 11.17 2.14
C LYS A 227 -21.21 10.18 1.84
N GLU A 228 -21.64 9.44 2.86
CA GLU A 228 -22.74 8.50 2.72
C GLU A 228 -24.10 9.23 2.59
N VAL A 229 -24.88 8.83 1.59
CA VAL A 229 -26.28 9.25 1.42
C VAL A 229 -27.16 8.01 1.45
N SER A 230 -28.23 8.05 2.25
CA SER A 230 -29.13 6.91 2.40
C SER A 230 -29.73 6.50 1.04
N GLY A 231 -29.54 5.22 0.67
CA GLY A 231 -29.98 4.67 -0.61
C GLY A 231 -29.10 5.06 -1.81
N PHE A 232 -27.99 5.76 -1.60
CA PHE A 232 -27.05 6.17 -2.65
C PHE A 232 -25.60 6.11 -2.13
N PRO A 233 -24.98 4.91 -2.06
CA PRO A 233 -23.62 4.73 -1.52
C PRO A 233 -22.53 5.39 -2.39
N ASP A 234 -22.86 5.64 -3.65
CA ASP A 234 -21.99 6.17 -4.70
C ASP A 234 -22.05 7.70 -4.81
N TYR A 235 -22.41 8.40 -3.73
CA TYR A 235 -22.52 9.85 -3.72
C TYR A 235 -21.13 10.49 -3.90
N PRO A 236 -20.94 11.37 -4.89
CA PRO A 236 -19.60 11.71 -5.38
C PRO A 236 -18.83 12.72 -4.54
N TYR A 237 -19.46 13.35 -3.55
CA TYR A 237 -18.82 14.34 -2.70
C TYR A 237 -18.27 13.71 -1.43
N VAL A 238 -17.16 14.25 -0.95
CA VAL A 238 -16.63 13.95 0.39
C VAL A 238 -17.24 14.85 1.45
N ASP A 239 -17.12 14.41 2.70
CA ASP A 239 -17.33 15.30 3.83
C ASP A 239 -16.16 16.28 3.97
N GLN A 240 -16.42 17.56 3.73
CA GLN A 240 -15.42 18.63 3.82
C GLN A 240 -14.90 18.86 5.24
N ASN A 241 -15.66 18.40 6.24
CA ASN A 241 -15.31 18.55 7.64
C ASN A 241 -14.63 17.30 8.21
N ALA A 242 -14.48 16.24 7.40
CA ALA A 242 -13.80 15.04 7.84
C ALA A 242 -12.34 15.35 8.19
N PRO A 243 -11.87 14.96 9.40
CA PRO A 243 -10.49 15.18 9.77
C PRO A 243 -9.57 14.31 8.92
N ILE A 244 -8.47 14.88 8.45
CA ILE A 244 -7.45 14.13 7.69
C ILE A 244 -6.73 13.13 8.59
N ASN A 245 -6.49 13.50 9.85
CA ASN A 245 -5.81 12.59 10.77
C ASN A 245 -6.70 11.38 11.09
N GLY A 246 -6.18 10.19 10.83
CA GLY A 246 -6.85 8.91 11.04
C GLY A 246 -7.80 8.51 9.93
N MET A 247 -7.92 9.30 8.85
CA MET A 247 -8.78 8.93 7.72
C MET A 247 -8.19 7.75 6.94
N THR A 248 -9.05 6.91 6.39
CA THR A 248 -8.64 5.83 5.47
C THR A 248 -8.89 6.26 4.03
N LEU A 249 -7.85 6.14 3.21
CA LEU A 249 -7.83 6.49 1.79
C LEU A 249 -7.63 5.21 0.98
N ARG A 250 -8.19 5.17 -0.24
CA ARG A 250 -7.96 4.05 -1.17
C ARG A 250 -6.95 4.46 -2.23
N ALA A 251 -5.76 3.87 -2.22
CA ALA A 251 -4.71 4.18 -3.19
C ALA A 251 -5.13 3.75 -4.60
N CYS A 252 -4.78 4.59 -5.57
CA CYS A 252 -5.05 4.36 -6.99
C CYS A 252 -3.90 4.74 -7.94
N ASP A 253 -2.87 5.34 -7.37
CA ASP A 253 -1.54 5.50 -7.95
C ASP A 253 -0.62 5.31 -6.74
N PHE A 254 0.32 4.36 -6.83
CA PHE A 254 1.14 3.96 -5.71
C PHE A 254 2.59 3.76 -6.13
N GLN A 255 3.48 4.38 -5.38
CA GLN A 255 4.91 4.27 -5.54
C GLN A 255 5.55 4.10 -4.16
N VAL A 256 6.50 3.17 -4.05
CA VAL A 256 7.28 2.95 -2.82
C VAL A 256 8.77 2.97 -3.15
N ASP A 257 9.55 3.70 -2.37
CA ASP A 257 11.03 3.76 -2.49
C ASP A 257 11.52 3.99 -3.94
N ASN A 258 10.90 4.94 -4.64
CA ASN A 258 11.16 5.31 -6.03
C ASN A 258 10.76 4.30 -7.10
N THR A 259 10.02 3.25 -6.73
CA THR A 259 9.49 2.25 -7.66
C THR A 259 7.98 2.41 -7.78
N HIS A 260 7.51 2.79 -8.96
CA HIS A 260 6.09 2.91 -9.28
C HIS A 260 5.46 1.52 -9.44
N ASP A 261 4.23 1.33 -8.96
CA ASP A 261 3.49 0.08 -9.13
C ASP A 261 2.55 0.16 -10.34
N ASP A 262 3.03 -0.35 -11.47
CA ASP A 262 2.24 -0.43 -12.70
C ASP A 262 1.07 -1.43 -12.61
N ASN A 263 0.99 -2.24 -11.54
CA ASN A 263 -0.08 -3.20 -11.30
C ASN A 263 -1.08 -2.73 -10.23
N SER A 264 -0.91 -1.52 -9.70
CA SER A 264 -1.86 -0.95 -8.74
C SER A 264 -3.19 -0.60 -9.44
N ALA A 265 -4.28 -0.56 -8.69
CA ALA A 265 -5.60 -0.22 -9.24
C ALA A 265 -5.57 1.20 -9.80
N SER A 266 -6.00 1.42 -11.05
CA SER A 266 -6.00 2.76 -11.65
C SER A 266 -6.97 3.70 -10.93
N CYS A 267 -6.64 4.99 -10.88
CA CYS A 267 -7.56 6.03 -10.41
C CYS A 267 -8.84 6.13 -11.24
N SER A 268 -8.81 5.71 -12.51
CA SER A 268 -9.99 5.60 -13.35
C SER A 268 -10.96 4.50 -12.93
N ASP A 269 -10.52 3.54 -12.11
CA ASP A 269 -11.30 2.31 -11.83
C ASP A 269 -11.93 2.32 -10.43
N ILE A 270 -11.71 3.40 -9.67
CA ILE A 270 -12.24 3.50 -8.32
C ILE A 270 -13.75 3.68 -8.36
N GLN A 271 -14.45 2.94 -7.52
CA GLN A 271 -15.89 3.07 -7.34
C GLN A 271 -16.23 4.16 -6.33
N PRO A 272 -17.30 4.92 -6.58
CA PRO A 272 -18.08 5.04 -7.83
C PRO A 272 -17.27 5.60 -9.00
N ASN A 273 -17.29 4.85 -10.12
CA ASN A 273 -16.48 5.16 -11.29
C ASN A 273 -17.22 6.07 -12.27
N THR A 274 -17.21 7.38 -12.01
CA THR A 274 -17.60 8.38 -13.01
C THR A 274 -16.41 9.16 -13.57
N ILE A 275 -15.20 8.94 -13.04
CA ILE A 275 -13.99 9.64 -13.48
C ILE A 275 -13.78 9.49 -14.99
N ALA A 276 -14.03 8.30 -15.54
CA ALA A 276 -13.97 8.06 -16.97
C ALA A 276 -15.07 8.82 -17.75
N SER A 277 -16.31 8.83 -17.26
CA SER A 277 -17.42 9.55 -17.92
C SER A 277 -17.32 11.07 -17.79
N ASP A 278 -16.67 11.56 -16.74
CA ASP A 278 -16.41 12.97 -16.47
C ASP A 278 -15.12 13.47 -17.15
N GLY A 279 -14.31 12.55 -17.70
CA GLY A 279 -13.08 12.85 -18.43
C GLY A 279 -11.90 13.25 -17.52
N GLY A 280 -12.02 13.03 -16.21
CA GLY A 280 -10.99 13.43 -15.24
C GLY A 280 -11.47 13.42 -13.80
N SER A 281 -10.62 13.92 -12.91
CA SER A 281 -10.94 14.06 -11.48
C SER A 281 -10.23 15.24 -10.84
N TRP A 282 -10.81 15.75 -9.75
CA TRP A 282 -10.17 16.78 -8.93
C TRP A 282 -9.16 16.17 -7.97
N LEU A 283 -7.97 16.76 -7.93
CA LEU A 283 -6.88 16.40 -7.02
C LEU A 283 -6.64 17.52 -6.01
N VAL A 284 -6.73 17.19 -4.72
CA VAL A 284 -6.21 18.03 -3.64
C VAL A 284 -4.78 17.64 -3.31
N GLY A 285 -3.92 18.65 -3.16
CA GLY A 285 -2.52 18.40 -2.83
C GLY A 285 -1.81 19.64 -2.33
N VAL A 286 -0.54 19.46 -1.98
CA VAL A 286 0.35 20.55 -1.54
C VAL A 286 1.57 20.56 -2.46
N VAL A 287 1.92 21.75 -2.94
CA VAL A 287 3.13 21.94 -3.75
C VAL A 287 4.36 21.72 -2.88
N GLY A 288 5.29 20.87 -3.32
CA GLY A 288 6.48 20.47 -2.56
C GLY A 288 6.90 19.04 -2.85
N SER A 289 8.12 18.69 -2.41
CA SER A 289 8.77 17.39 -2.66
C SER A 289 8.06 16.19 -2.03
N SER A 290 7.36 16.39 -0.92
CA SER A 290 6.51 15.38 -0.26
C SER A 290 5.05 15.42 -0.75
N GLY A 291 4.78 16.12 -1.85
CA GLY A 291 3.45 16.32 -2.40
C GLY A 291 3.51 16.38 -3.92
N LEU A 292 2.82 17.34 -4.52
CA LEU A 292 2.56 17.36 -5.97
C LEU A 292 3.81 17.47 -6.84
N SER A 293 4.93 17.96 -6.32
CA SER A 293 6.16 18.09 -7.11
C SER A 293 6.75 16.73 -7.50
N HIS A 294 6.36 15.65 -6.82
CA HIS A 294 6.73 14.28 -7.16
C HIS A 294 6.30 13.90 -8.59
N TRP A 295 5.05 14.21 -8.95
CA TRP A 295 4.48 13.88 -10.27
C TRP A 295 4.93 14.85 -11.38
N HIS A 296 5.83 15.79 -11.08
CA HIS A 296 6.34 16.78 -12.03
C HIS A 296 5.26 17.60 -12.76
N TYR A 297 4.09 17.78 -12.14
CA TYR A 297 3.05 18.66 -12.67
C TYR A 297 3.57 20.09 -12.82
N LYS A 298 3.28 20.72 -13.96
CA LYS A 298 3.70 22.10 -14.28
C LYS A 298 2.87 23.12 -13.50
N ILE A 299 2.99 23.11 -12.18
CA ILE A 299 2.28 24.00 -11.24
C ILE A 299 3.23 25.10 -10.78
N ASN A 300 2.94 26.34 -11.18
CA ASN A 300 3.74 27.51 -10.82
C ASN A 300 3.22 28.14 -9.52
N ALA A 301 3.52 27.53 -8.36
CA ALA A 301 3.19 28.09 -7.06
C ALA A 301 4.31 27.85 -6.04
N PRO A 302 4.42 28.67 -4.97
CA PRO A 302 5.39 28.44 -3.91
C PRO A 302 5.20 27.08 -3.21
N VAL A 303 6.30 26.51 -2.71
CA VAL A 303 6.25 25.32 -1.84
C VAL A 303 5.37 25.60 -0.62
N GLY A 304 4.56 24.62 -0.23
CA GLY A 304 3.57 24.74 0.83
C GLY A 304 2.23 25.33 0.37
N THR A 305 2.04 25.61 -0.91
CA THR A 305 0.73 26.04 -1.42
C THR A 305 -0.21 24.85 -1.51
N GLN A 306 -1.35 24.91 -0.80
CA GLN A 306 -2.47 23.98 -0.97
C GLN A 306 -3.19 24.29 -2.28
N VAL A 307 -3.36 23.29 -3.13
CA VAL A 307 -3.98 23.46 -4.45
C VAL A 307 -5.07 22.43 -4.70
N LEU A 308 -6.01 22.84 -5.55
CA LEU A 308 -7.04 22.01 -6.16
C LEU A 308 -6.79 22.05 -7.67
N ALA A 309 -6.43 20.90 -8.24
CA ALA A 309 -6.10 20.76 -9.65
C ALA A 309 -7.08 19.81 -10.33
N TRP A 310 -7.49 20.12 -11.56
CA TRP A 310 -8.18 19.17 -12.40
C TRP A 310 -7.15 18.28 -13.09
N LEU A 311 -7.26 16.96 -12.91
CA LEU A 311 -6.50 15.98 -13.68
C LEU A 311 -7.38 15.50 -14.82
N ALA A 312 -6.97 15.73 -16.05
CA ALA A 312 -7.65 15.19 -17.21
C ALA A 312 -7.18 13.74 -17.46
N MET A 313 -8.11 12.91 -17.92
CA MET A 313 -7.79 11.56 -18.38
C MET A 313 -7.10 11.63 -19.75
N ASP A 314 -5.96 10.96 -19.86
CA ASP A 314 -5.26 10.80 -21.14
C ASP A 314 -5.86 9.67 -21.99
N SER A 315 -5.32 9.47 -23.20
CA SER A 315 -5.78 8.40 -24.11
C SER A 315 -5.54 6.99 -23.58
N ASN A 316 -4.72 6.84 -22.53
CA ASN A 316 -4.38 5.56 -21.91
C ASN A 316 -5.19 5.33 -20.62
N GLY A 317 -6.08 6.26 -20.24
CA GLY A 317 -6.87 6.17 -19.02
C GLY A 317 -6.16 6.73 -17.77
N ASN A 318 -4.96 7.28 -17.90
CA ASN A 318 -4.22 7.84 -16.77
C ASN A 318 -4.66 9.27 -16.49
N LEU A 319 -4.70 9.64 -15.20
CA LEU A 319 -4.97 11.00 -14.78
C LEU A 319 -3.68 11.82 -14.75
N SER A 320 -3.66 12.96 -15.43
CA SER A 320 -2.52 13.86 -15.42
C SER A 320 -2.95 15.33 -15.54
N TYR A 321 -2.11 16.21 -15.00
CA TYR A 321 -2.32 17.65 -15.09
C TYR A 321 -1.66 18.21 -16.35
N HIS A 322 -2.42 18.91 -17.20
CA HIS A 322 -1.92 19.61 -18.37
C HIS A 322 -1.88 21.12 -18.16
N ALA A 323 -0.96 21.79 -18.86
CA ALA A 323 -0.91 23.24 -18.83
C ALA A 323 -2.20 23.83 -19.42
N GLY A 324 -2.90 24.64 -18.63
CA GLY A 324 -4.21 25.21 -19.00
C GLY A 324 -5.38 24.55 -18.29
N ASP A 325 -5.17 23.37 -17.69
CA ASP A 325 -6.21 22.73 -16.88
C ASP A 325 -6.52 23.56 -15.63
N PRO A 326 -7.78 23.55 -15.17
CA PRO A 326 -8.20 24.28 -13.98
C PRO A 326 -7.30 24.03 -12.77
N LEU A 327 -6.83 25.11 -12.17
CA LEU A 327 -5.95 25.10 -11.01
C LEU A 327 -6.31 26.24 -10.07
N TYR A 328 -6.47 25.91 -8.80
CA TYR A 328 -6.84 26.86 -7.75
C TYR A 328 -5.89 26.71 -6.57
N ARG A 329 -5.60 27.82 -5.89
CA ARG A 329 -4.94 27.82 -4.57
C ARG A 329 -5.96 27.99 -3.46
N TYR A 330 -5.69 27.38 -2.32
CA TYR A 330 -6.49 27.64 -1.14
C TYR A 330 -6.18 29.04 -0.58
N ASP A 331 -7.21 29.83 -0.29
CA ASP A 331 -7.10 31.10 0.40
C ASP A 331 -7.61 30.95 1.84
N ALA A 332 -6.69 31.02 2.81
CA ALA A 332 -7.00 30.82 4.22
C ALA A 332 -7.95 31.89 4.79
N LYS A 333 -8.01 33.08 4.19
CA LYS A 333 -8.88 34.18 4.65
C LYS A 333 -10.34 33.92 4.29
N SER A 334 -10.62 33.64 3.02
CA SER A 334 -11.97 33.32 2.55
C SER A 334 -12.39 31.87 2.83
N GLN A 335 -11.43 31.00 3.14
CA GLN A 335 -11.59 29.55 3.25
C GLN A 335 -12.06 28.87 1.96
N LEU A 336 -11.75 29.48 0.81
CA LEU A 336 -12.14 29.03 -0.52
C LEU A 336 -10.92 28.81 -1.42
N TYR A 337 -11.11 27.98 -2.44
CA TYR A 337 -10.18 27.86 -3.54
C TYR A 337 -10.39 29.02 -4.52
N VAL A 338 -9.32 29.77 -4.79
CA VAL A 338 -9.28 30.88 -5.73
C VAL A 338 -8.35 30.56 -6.88
N LYS A 339 -8.69 31.00 -8.09
CA LYS A 339 -7.93 30.69 -9.30
C LYS A 339 -6.47 31.09 -9.13
N LEU A 340 -5.55 30.18 -9.45
CA LEU A 340 -4.11 30.47 -9.49
C LEU A 340 -3.77 31.21 -10.78
#